data_AF-A0A916H4C7-F1
#
_entry.id   AF-A0A916H4C7-F1
#
_cell.length_a   1.000
_cell.length_b   1.000
_cell.length_c   1.000
_cell.angle_alpha   90.00
_cell.angle_beta   90.00
_cell.angle_gamma   90.00
#
_symmetry.space_group_name_H-M   'P 1'
#
loop_
_entity.id
_entity.type
_entity.pdbx_description
1 polymer ?
#
loop_
_entity_poly.entity_id
_entity_poly.type
_entity_poly.pdbx_seq_one_letter_code
_entity_poly.pdbx_strand_id
1 'polypeptide(L)'
;TALERAADSEPIRSAAAGVFDQWELLFVQRLCADGFDAERARRIAGLVVAMLEGALLVARTRRSVEPLHTAADLVAGWIAAEMPSSKSEHSARPVEEKT
;
A
#
# COMPACT_ATOMS: atom_id res chain seq x y z
N THR A 1 -11.55 -13.09 -18.47
CA THR A 1 -11.46 -12.05 -17.41
C THR A 1 -10.85 -10.79 -18.01
N ALA A 2 -10.88 -9.65 -17.30
CA ALA A 2 -10.16 -8.45 -17.75
C ALA A 2 -8.65 -8.75 -17.96
N LEU A 3 -8.07 -9.63 -17.14
CA LEU A 3 -6.70 -10.13 -17.28
C LEU A 3 -6.45 -10.87 -18.61
N GLU A 4 -7.35 -11.78 -19.00
CA GLU A 4 -7.27 -12.47 -20.31
C GLU A 4 -7.49 -11.50 -21.48
N ARG A 5 -8.40 -10.53 -21.35
CA ARG A 5 -8.70 -9.55 -22.42
C ARG A 5 -7.62 -8.47 -22.57
N ALA A 6 -6.93 -8.14 -21.48
CA ALA A 6 -5.80 -7.24 -21.48
C ALA A 6 -4.64 -7.84 -22.28
N ALA A 7 -4.34 -9.13 -22.10
CA ALA A 7 -3.27 -9.80 -22.85
C ALA A 7 -3.37 -9.62 -24.38
N ASP A 8 -4.60 -9.54 -24.91
CA ASP A 8 -4.88 -9.46 -26.35
C ASP A 8 -5.18 -8.03 -26.87
N SER A 9 -5.14 -6.99 -26.03
CA SER A 9 -5.56 -5.63 -26.42
C SER A 9 -4.77 -4.53 -25.72
N GLU A 10 -3.92 -3.83 -26.48
CA GLU A 10 -3.11 -2.70 -25.99
C GLU A 10 -3.94 -1.59 -25.31
N PRO A 11 -5.07 -1.11 -25.89
CA PRO A 11 -5.88 -0.09 -25.24
C PRO A 11 -6.45 -0.56 -23.89
N ILE A 12 -6.83 -1.84 -23.78
CA ILE A 12 -7.34 -2.41 -22.54
C ILE A 12 -6.21 -2.53 -21.51
N ARG A 13 -5.01 -2.97 -21.90
CA ARG A 13 -3.84 -3.00 -20.99
C ARG A 13 -3.52 -1.61 -20.47
N SER A 14 -3.42 -0.62 -21.35
CA SER A 14 -3.06 0.74 -20.98
C SER A 14 -4.09 1.36 -20.04
N ALA A 15 -5.39 1.17 -20.31
CA ALA A 15 -6.45 1.63 -19.41
C ALA A 15 -6.38 0.93 -18.04
N ALA A 16 -6.18 -0.39 -18.01
CA ALA A 16 -6.05 -1.14 -16.77
C ALA A 16 -4.83 -0.71 -15.95
N ALA A 17 -3.67 -0.54 -16.60
CA ALA A 17 -2.46 -0.02 -15.97
C ALA A 17 -2.70 1.35 -15.34
N GLY A 18 -3.37 2.26 -16.06
CA GLY A 18 -3.70 3.59 -15.53
C GLY A 18 -4.61 3.56 -14.29
N VAL A 19 -5.52 2.59 -14.19
CA VAL A 19 -6.35 2.41 -12.97
C VAL A 19 -5.50 1.94 -11.80
N PHE A 20 -4.61 0.95 -12.01
CA PHE A 20 -3.72 0.48 -10.96
C PHE A 20 -2.76 1.58 -10.50
N ASP A 21 -2.19 2.36 -11.42
CA ASP A 21 -1.33 3.50 -11.09
C ASP A 21 -2.07 4.52 -10.21
N GLN A 22 -3.34 4.80 -10.51
CA GLN A 22 -4.17 5.69 -9.69
C GLN A 22 -4.43 5.14 -8.29
N TRP A 23 -4.69 3.83 -8.17
CA TRP A 23 -4.90 3.20 -6.86
C TRP A 23 -3.63 3.18 -6.03
N GLU A 24 -2.50 2.80 -6.63
CA GLU A 24 -1.19 2.86 -5.97
C GLU A 24 -0.88 4.27 -5.49
N LEU A 25 -1.14 5.29 -6.31
CA LEU A 25 -0.93 6.68 -5.93
C LEU A 25 -1.74 7.10 -4.70
N LEU A 26 -2.99 6.64 -4.55
CA LEU A 26 -3.80 6.91 -3.35
C LEU A 26 -3.17 6.29 -2.10
N PHE A 27 -2.70 5.05 -2.19
CA PHE A 27 -1.99 4.40 -1.08
C PHE A 27 -0.67 5.11 -0.75
N VAL A 28 0.12 5.51 -1.76
CA VAL A 28 1.36 6.26 -1.57
C VAL A 28 1.09 7.55 -0.81
N GLN A 29 0.12 8.34 -1.24
CA GLN A 29 -0.23 9.60 -0.59
C GLN A 29 -0.61 9.39 0.87
N ARG A 30 -1.40 8.35 1.15
CA ARG A 30 -1.82 8.03 2.50
C ARG A 30 -0.65 7.58 3.38
N LEU A 31 0.17 6.65 2.91
CA LEU A 31 1.33 6.14 3.65
C LEU A 31 2.36 7.23 3.91
N CYS A 32 2.61 8.12 2.94
CA CYS A 32 3.47 9.29 3.16
C CYS A 32 2.88 10.22 4.24
N ALA A 33 1.56 10.45 4.25
CA ALA A 33 0.90 11.23 5.29
C ALA A 33 1.01 10.57 6.68
N ASP A 34 1.06 9.24 6.72
CA ASP A 34 1.28 8.45 7.94
C ASP A 34 2.79 8.33 8.31
N GLY A 35 3.69 8.98 7.55
CA GLY A 35 5.11 9.18 7.90
C GLY A 35 6.12 8.29 7.16
N PHE A 36 5.67 7.42 6.26
CA PHE A 36 6.58 6.59 5.46
C PHE A 36 7.36 7.45 4.44
N ASP A 37 8.59 7.05 4.12
CA ASP A 37 9.31 7.63 2.98
C ASP A 37 8.67 7.23 1.65
N ALA A 38 8.81 8.07 0.62
CA ALA A 38 8.11 7.91 -0.65
C ALA A 38 8.51 6.64 -1.44
N GLU A 39 9.73 6.12 -1.26
CA GLU A 39 10.16 4.88 -1.90
C GLU A 39 9.50 3.68 -1.21
N ARG A 40 9.52 3.65 0.13
CA ARG A 40 8.85 2.62 0.91
C ARG A 40 7.34 2.65 0.70
N ALA A 41 6.72 3.83 0.68
CA ALA A 41 5.30 4.01 0.42
C ALA A 41 4.90 3.43 -0.96
N ARG A 42 5.69 3.67 -2.02
CA ARG A 42 5.45 3.07 -3.35
C ARG A 42 5.52 1.55 -3.32
N ARG A 43 6.54 0.99 -2.66
CA ARG A 43 6.69 -0.46 -2.54
C ARG A 43 5.55 -1.11 -1.75
N ILE A 44 5.09 -0.47 -0.67
CA ILE A 44 3.95 -0.95 0.13
C ILE A 44 2.65 -0.83 -0.70
N ALA A 45 2.42 0.28 -1.38
CA ALA A 45 1.23 0.49 -2.21
C ALA A 45 1.06 -0.59 -3.28
N GLY A 46 2.10 -0.89 -4.05
CA GLY A 46 2.06 -1.97 -5.06
C GLY A 46 1.81 -3.35 -4.44
N LEU A 47 2.38 -3.62 -3.26
CA LEU A 47 2.11 -4.86 -2.53
C LEU A 47 0.64 -4.96 -2.11
N VAL A 48 0.06 -3.88 -1.57
CA VAL A 48 -1.36 -3.81 -1.17
C VAL A 48 -2.27 -4.14 -2.35
N VAL A 49 -2.05 -3.49 -3.50
CA VAL A 49 -2.84 -3.74 -4.72
C VAL A 49 -2.71 -5.21 -5.15
N ALA A 50 -1.49 -5.75 -5.20
CA ALA A 50 -1.28 -7.15 -5.58
C ALA A 50 -1.99 -8.14 -4.64
N MET A 51 -1.98 -7.89 -3.34
CA MET A 51 -2.67 -8.74 -2.36
C MET A 51 -4.19 -8.68 -2.51
N LEU A 52 -4.76 -7.48 -2.71
CA LEU A 52 -6.19 -7.32 -2.92
C LEU A 52 -6.67 -7.97 -4.21
N GLU A 53 -5.92 -7.86 -5.30
CA GLU A 53 -6.24 -8.51 -6.58
C GLU A 53 -6.16 -10.04 -6.48
N GLY A 54 -5.13 -10.58 -5.81
CA GLY A 54 -5.04 -12.01 -5.52
C GLY A 54 -6.20 -12.50 -4.67
N ALA A 55 -6.55 -11.75 -3.62
CA ALA A 55 -7.70 -12.05 -2.77
C ALA A 55 -9.03 -11.99 -3.54
N LEU A 56 -9.21 -11.00 -4.42
CA LEU A 56 -10.39 -10.87 -5.27
C LEU A 56 -10.52 -12.08 -6.21
N LEU A 57 -9.42 -12.52 -6.82
CA LEU A 57 -9.40 -13.69 -7.68
C LEU A 57 -9.83 -14.96 -6.92
N VAL A 58 -9.28 -15.18 -5.73
CA VAL A 58 -9.64 -16.32 -4.87
C VAL A 58 -11.09 -16.21 -4.40
N ALA A 59 -11.53 -15.02 -3.98
CA ALA A 59 -12.89 -14.74 -3.53
C ALA A 59 -13.91 -15.07 -4.63
N ARG A 60 -13.65 -14.65 -5.88
CA ARG A 60 -14.50 -14.97 -7.03
C ARG A 60 -14.52 -16.46 -7.33
N THR A 61 -13.36 -17.12 -7.27
CA THR A 61 -13.24 -18.56 -7.53
C THR A 61 -14.02 -19.38 -6.49
N ARG A 62 -13.94 -18.97 -5.21
CA ARG A 62 -14.61 -19.64 -4.10
C ARG A 62 -16.05 -19.16 -3.85
N ARG A 63 -16.50 -18.12 -4.56
CA ARG A 63 -17.78 -17.41 -4.32
C ARG A 63 -17.96 -17.01 -2.85
N SER A 64 -16.89 -16.50 -2.24
CA SER A 64 -16.86 -16.08 -0.84
C SER A 64 -16.09 -14.77 -0.73
N VAL A 65 -16.58 -13.84 0.10
CA VAL A 65 -15.89 -12.56 0.37
C VAL A 65 -14.79 -12.68 1.42
N GLU A 66 -14.72 -13.82 2.13
CA GLU A 66 -13.77 -14.06 3.22
C GLU A 66 -12.30 -13.80 2.82
N PRO A 67 -11.81 -14.22 1.64
CA PRO A 67 -10.41 -13.95 1.26
C PRO A 67 -10.06 -12.45 1.19
N LEU A 68 -11.03 -11.60 0.82
CA LEU A 68 -10.83 -10.14 0.77
C LEU A 68 -10.73 -9.55 2.18
N HIS A 69 -11.60 -9.97 3.09
CA HIS A 69 -11.54 -9.52 4.49
C HIS A 69 -10.23 -9.98 5.15
N THR A 70 -9.86 -11.24 4.98
CA THR A 70 -8.61 -11.79 5.50
C THR A 70 -7.39 -11.04 4.96
N ALA A 71 -7.36 -10.72 3.66
CA ALA A 71 -6.29 -9.90 3.10
C ALA A 71 -6.28 -8.49 3.71
N ALA A 72 -7.44 -7.82 3.79
CA ALA A 72 -7.51 -6.47 4.37
C ALA A 72 -7.02 -6.43 5.82
N ASP A 73 -7.47 -7.36 6.66
CA ASP A 73 -7.14 -7.40 8.09
C ASP A 73 -5.63 -7.65 8.31
N LEU A 74 -5.07 -8.66 7.63
CA LEU A 74 -3.66 -9.01 7.80
C LEU A 74 -2.73 -7.91 7.27
N VAL A 75 -3.10 -7.28 6.15
CA VAL A 75 -2.31 -6.22 5.53
C VAL A 75 -2.36 -4.95 6.35
N ALA A 76 -3.53 -4.56 6.85
CA ALA A 76 -3.65 -3.41 7.74
C ALA A 76 -2.85 -3.63 9.03
N GLY A 77 -2.92 -4.83 9.63
CA GLY A 77 -2.14 -5.18 10.81
C GLY A 77 -0.63 -5.14 10.55
N TRP A 78 -0.18 -5.65 9.40
CA TRP A 78 1.24 -5.60 9.02
C TRP A 78 1.72 -4.16 8.78
N ILE A 79 0.96 -3.34 8.05
CA ILE A 79 1.31 -1.93 7.82
C ILE A 79 1.39 -1.16 9.14
N ALA A 80 0.43 -1.40 10.05
CA ALA A 80 0.43 -0.78 11.37
C ALA A 80 1.71 -1.12 12.17
N ALA A 81 2.19 -2.38 12.07
CA ALA A 81 3.42 -2.82 12.73
C ALA A 81 4.69 -2.23 12.08
N GLU A 82 4.64 -1.87 10.80
CA GLU A 82 5.75 -1.25 10.06
C GLU A 82 5.81 0.28 10.20
N MET A 83 4.80 0.91 10.83
CA MET A 83 4.73 2.37 10.90
C MET A 83 5.99 2.95 11.56
N PRO A 84 6.55 4.04 11.00
CA PRO A 84 7.69 4.70 11.60
C PRO A 84 7.34 5.15 13.02
N SER A 85 8.09 4.66 14.01
CA SER A 85 7.96 5.15 15.38
C SER A 85 8.24 6.65 15.39
N SER A 86 7.34 7.46 15.95
CA SER A 86 7.57 8.89 16.13
C SER A 86 8.87 9.05 16.91
N LYS A 87 9.92 9.60 16.30
CA LYS A 87 11.14 9.95 17.02
C LYS A 87 10.74 10.88 18.16
N SER A 88 11.03 10.50 19.39
CA SER A 88 10.89 11.36 20.55
C SER A 88 11.70 12.63 20.33
N GLU A 89 11.05 13.79 20.43
CA GLU A 89 11.73 15.07 20.61
C GLU A 89 12.41 15.07 21.99
N HIS A 90 13.62 14.53 22.07
CA HIS A 90 14.57 14.91 23.11
C HIS A 90 15.69 15.74 22.46
N SER A 91 15.29 16.90 21.97
CA SER A 91 16.20 18.01 21.67
C SER A 91 16.28 18.91 22.90
N ALA A 92 17.30 18.70 23.74
CA ALA A 92 17.89 19.76 24.54
C ALA A 92 19.39 19.43 24.72
N ARG A 93 20.20 19.98 23.81
CA ARG A 93 21.66 20.03 23.96
C ARG A 93 22.04 20.93 25.16
N PRO A 94 23.26 20.77 25.72
CA PRO A 94 23.64 21.30 27.03
C PRO A 94 23.82 22.82 27.01
N VAL A 95 23.39 23.49 28.08
CA VAL A 95 23.77 24.88 28.35
C VAL A 95 25.23 24.88 28.82
N GLU A 96 26.13 25.38 27.97
CA GLU A 96 27.43 25.88 28.42
C GLU A 96 27.18 27.09 29.33
N GLU A 97 27.47 26.95 30.62
CA GLU A 97 27.57 28.09 31.53
C GLU A 97 29.04 28.42 31.75
N LYS A 98 29.45 29.49 31.09
CA LYS A 98 30.75 30.16 31.24
C LYS A 98 30.60 31.20 32.33
N THR A 99 31.16 30.99 33.52
CA THR A 99 31.84 32.00 34.38
C THR A 99 32.58 31.27 35.50
#